data_AF-A0AA39U518-F1
#
_entry.id   AF-A0AA39U518-F1
#
_cell.length_a   1.000
_cell.length_b   1.000
_cell.length_c   1.000
_cell.angle_alpha   90.00
_cell.angle_beta   90.00
_cell.angle_gamma   90.00
#
_symmetry.space_group_name_H-M   'P 1'
#
loop_
_entity.id
_entity.type
_entity.pdbx_description
1 polymer ?
#
loop_
_entity_poly.entity_id
_entity_poly.type
_entity_poly.pdbx_seq_one_letter_code
_entity_poly.pdbx_strand_id
1 'polypeptide(L)'
;MSCFRRAFRSKLWRGTLLLLGAVLITDFIKSLWSGSNRHQNSSVSIPTPTPSDKALFLNDVAFTIRDVWTLLETNNGNYAAVCALDFSKPPNFYDTFALRDIEGHEHLMMTYSYFRSHESRSAMVSHRPVPVQSCWNGMVSFDSSPFYAASPLRFRGIADPLATRHLEGSECCLIHGDNPQSESKGVWLNPGVRVGYDPEAYAAVHTMDPWPSLRDRIICIWRNRVRRWVITVWVKEWLVRNRLNKWTKEDRNRHEPGIYCLINETQVLVHNGWAHV
;
A
#
# COMPACT_ATOMS: atom_id res chain seq x y z
N MET A 1 11.38 -4.59 -4.41
CA MET A 1 10.17 -5.11 -5.09
C MET A 1 9.14 -3.99 -5.16
N SER A 2 8.67 -3.64 -6.36
CA SER A 2 7.75 -2.52 -6.53
C SER A 2 6.27 -2.89 -6.41
N CYS A 3 5.46 -2.12 -5.68
CA CYS A 3 4.00 -2.33 -5.67
C CYS A 3 3.42 -2.15 -7.06
N PHE A 4 4.01 -1.26 -7.86
CA PHE A 4 3.69 -1.10 -9.27
C PHE A 4 4.06 -2.34 -10.11
N ARG A 5 4.97 -3.21 -9.65
CA ARG A 5 5.40 -4.42 -10.37
C ARG A 5 4.64 -5.69 -10.00
N ARG A 6 4.04 -5.79 -8.79
CA ARG A 6 3.21 -6.96 -8.43
C ARG A 6 1.87 -6.98 -9.17
N ALA A 7 1.31 -5.82 -9.51
CA ALA A 7 0.05 -5.70 -10.28
C ALA A 7 0.13 -6.35 -11.68
N PHE A 8 1.30 -6.40 -12.32
CA PHE A 8 1.39 -6.86 -13.73
C PHE A 8 1.59 -8.38 -13.92
N ARG A 9 1.83 -9.16 -12.85
CA ARG A 9 2.22 -10.58 -13.00
C ARG A 9 1.06 -11.56 -13.25
N SER A 10 -0.20 -11.17 -13.05
CA SER A 10 -1.31 -12.14 -13.04
C SER A 10 -2.24 -12.11 -14.27
N LYS A 11 -2.14 -11.13 -15.18
CA LYS A 11 -3.02 -11.06 -16.38
C LYS A 11 -2.39 -11.60 -17.68
N LEU A 12 -1.13 -12.02 -17.66
CA LEU A 12 -0.41 -12.44 -18.87
C LEU A 12 -0.60 -13.91 -19.29
N TRP A 13 -1.54 -14.64 -18.69
CA TRP A 13 -1.83 -16.04 -19.03
C TRP A 13 -3.33 -16.29 -19.25
N ARG A 14 -3.93 -15.57 -20.20
CA ARG A 14 -5.23 -15.90 -20.85
C ARG A 14 -5.33 -15.16 -22.19
N GLY A 15 -4.33 -15.34 -23.05
CA GLY A 15 -4.33 -14.84 -24.42
C GLY A 15 -4.85 -15.89 -25.39
N THR A 16 -6.16 -16.13 -25.42
CA THR A 16 -6.79 -16.74 -26.60
C THR A 16 -7.22 -15.62 -27.53
N LEU A 17 -6.61 -15.63 -28.71
CA LEU A 17 -6.88 -14.80 -29.88
C LEU A 17 -8.39 -14.66 -30.15
N LEU A 18 -8.93 -13.44 -30.13
CA LEU A 18 -10.13 -13.07 -30.88
C LEU A 18 -9.95 -11.63 -31.40
N LEU A 19 -9.29 -11.53 -32.54
CA LEU A 19 -9.28 -10.38 -33.43
C LEU A 19 -10.66 -10.30 -34.10
N LEU A 20 -11.58 -9.48 -33.59
CA LEU A 20 -12.76 -8.97 -34.30
C LEU A 20 -13.43 -7.89 -33.41
N GLY A 21 -12.96 -6.65 -33.50
CA GLY A 21 -13.55 -5.54 -32.73
C GLY A 21 -12.95 -4.16 -32.96
N ALA A 22 -12.06 -3.98 -33.94
CA ALA A 22 -11.33 -2.73 -34.16
C ALA A 22 -12.01 -1.75 -35.15
N VAL A 23 -13.22 -2.04 -35.65
CA VAL A 23 -13.85 -1.26 -36.74
C VAL A 23 -15.00 -0.36 -36.27
N LEU A 24 -15.50 -0.50 -35.03
CA LEU A 24 -16.67 0.26 -34.55
C LEU A 24 -16.35 1.42 -33.59
N ILE A 25 -15.07 1.67 -33.26
CA ILE A 25 -14.69 2.75 -32.31
C ILE A 25 -14.26 4.03 -33.05
N THR A 26 -13.93 3.97 -34.34
CA THR A 26 -13.45 5.16 -35.09
C THR A 26 -14.57 6.12 -35.50
N ASP A 27 -15.81 5.67 -35.64
CA ASP A 27 -16.92 6.51 -36.10
C ASP A 27 -17.61 7.27 -34.95
N PHE A 28 -17.51 6.78 -33.71
CA PHE A 28 -18.03 7.49 -32.54
C PHE A 28 -17.16 8.70 -32.14
N ILE A 29 -15.85 8.63 -32.41
CA ILE A 29 -14.89 9.71 -32.08
C ILE A 29 -14.99 10.87 -33.08
N LYS A 30 -15.38 10.62 -34.35
CA LYS A 30 -15.53 11.68 -35.36
C LYS A 30 -16.79 12.54 -35.17
N SER A 31 -17.84 12.01 -34.54
CA SER A 31 -19.08 12.74 -34.23
C SER A 31 -18.92 13.79 -33.11
N LEU A 32 -17.95 13.59 -32.21
CA LEU A 32 -17.67 14.51 -31.10
C LEU A 32 -16.74 15.68 -31.46
N TRP A 33 -16.27 15.76 -32.72
CA TRP A 33 -15.29 16.74 -33.18
C TRP A 33 -15.79 17.65 -34.32
N SER A 34 -17.11 17.86 -34.44
CA SER A 34 -17.69 18.89 -35.31
C SER A 34 -18.72 19.77 -34.58
N GLY A 35 -18.26 20.51 -33.58
CA GLY A 35 -19.15 21.31 -32.74
C GLY A 35 -18.52 22.57 -32.15
N SER A 36 -18.53 23.64 -32.95
CA SER A 36 -18.64 25.04 -32.53
C SER A 36 -17.42 25.73 -31.90
N ASN A 37 -16.79 26.58 -32.73
CA ASN A 37 -15.98 27.72 -32.33
C ASN A 37 -16.76 28.66 -31.40
N ARG A 38 -16.31 28.79 -30.14
CA ARG A 38 -16.58 29.98 -29.33
C ARG A 38 -15.29 30.38 -28.61
N HIS A 39 -14.67 31.44 -29.12
CA HIS A 39 -13.62 32.17 -28.42
C HIS A 39 -14.17 32.67 -27.07
N GLN A 40 -13.62 32.17 -25.97
CA GLN A 40 -13.58 32.89 -24.70
C GLN A 40 -12.13 32.91 -24.22
N ASN A 41 -11.52 34.09 -24.34
CA ASN A 41 -10.34 34.48 -23.59
C ASN A 41 -10.70 34.45 -22.10
N SER A 42 -10.42 33.32 -21.46
CA SER A 42 -10.38 33.21 -20.01
C SER A 42 -8.97 32.79 -19.66
N SER A 43 -8.18 33.72 -19.14
CA SER A 43 -6.95 33.40 -18.44
C SER A 43 -7.28 32.39 -17.34
N VAL A 44 -7.01 31.10 -17.61
CA VAL A 44 -7.14 30.05 -16.61
C VAL A 44 -6.06 30.33 -15.58
N SER A 45 -6.44 31.01 -14.50
CA SER A 45 -5.63 31.08 -13.30
C SER A 45 -5.43 29.65 -12.82
N ILE A 46 -4.18 29.18 -12.79
CA ILE A 46 -3.80 27.96 -12.09
C ILE A 46 -4.30 28.14 -10.65
N PRO A 47 -5.23 27.30 -10.14
CA PRO A 47 -5.73 27.46 -8.79
C PRO A 47 -4.56 27.34 -7.81
N THR A 48 -4.39 28.34 -6.96
CA THR A 48 -3.51 28.22 -5.79
C THR A 48 -4.06 27.12 -4.88
N PRO A 49 -3.25 26.15 -4.42
CA PRO A 49 -3.73 25.00 -3.65
C PRO A 49 -4.50 25.44 -2.39
N THR A 50 -5.76 25.05 -2.30
CA THR A 50 -6.59 25.21 -1.10
C THR A 50 -6.47 23.96 -0.21
N PRO A 51 -6.95 23.97 1.05
CA PRO A 51 -6.73 22.91 2.04
C PRO A 51 -6.91 21.46 1.54
N SER A 52 -5.76 20.81 1.36
CA SER A 52 -5.44 19.37 1.23
C SER A 52 -6.05 18.57 0.07
N ASP A 53 -5.59 18.86 -1.15
CA ASP A 53 -5.62 17.90 -2.25
C ASP A 53 -5.04 16.54 -1.79
N LYS A 54 -5.64 15.44 -2.26
CA LYS A 54 -5.24 14.07 -1.93
C LYS A 54 -4.69 13.39 -3.18
N ALA A 55 -3.58 12.68 -3.05
CA ALA A 55 -3.05 11.83 -4.11
C ALA A 55 -3.54 10.40 -3.89
N LEU A 56 -4.45 9.91 -4.74
CA LEU A 56 -5.00 8.56 -4.68
C LEU A 56 -4.24 7.64 -5.67
N PHE A 57 -3.68 6.56 -5.15
CA PHE A 57 -3.04 5.51 -5.93
C PHE A 57 -3.90 4.24 -5.88
N LEU A 58 -4.07 3.63 -7.06
CA LEU A 58 -4.87 2.42 -7.26
C LEU A 58 -4.02 1.38 -7.99
N ASN A 59 -4.00 0.16 -7.47
CA ASN A 59 -3.52 -1.01 -8.18
C ASN A 59 -4.64 -1.58 -9.09
N ASP A 60 -4.44 -2.80 -9.57
CA ASP A 60 -5.40 -3.58 -10.35
C ASP A 60 -6.48 -4.27 -9.49
N VAL A 61 -7.12 -3.52 -8.59
CA VAL A 61 -8.14 -4.02 -7.67
C VAL A 61 -9.56 -3.67 -8.10
N ALA A 62 -10.52 -4.52 -7.75
CA ALA A 62 -11.94 -4.23 -7.73
C ALA A 62 -12.30 -3.39 -6.48
N PHE A 63 -13.08 -2.32 -6.72
CA PHE A 63 -13.54 -1.38 -5.70
C PHE A 63 -14.80 -0.65 -6.17
N THR A 64 -15.45 0.08 -5.26
CA THR A 64 -16.58 0.97 -5.54
C THR A 64 -16.25 2.42 -5.21
N ILE A 65 -17.05 3.37 -5.72
CA ILE A 65 -16.91 4.80 -5.35
C ILE A 65 -17.05 5.01 -3.84
N ARG A 66 -17.90 4.20 -3.19
CA ARG A 66 -18.08 4.25 -1.73
C ARG A 66 -16.79 3.88 -0.99
N ASP A 67 -16.02 2.93 -1.50
CA ASP A 67 -14.72 2.56 -0.93
C ASP A 67 -13.74 3.72 -0.97
N VAL A 68 -13.69 4.43 -2.10
CA VAL A 68 -12.85 5.63 -2.27
C VAL A 68 -13.25 6.73 -1.28
N TRP A 69 -14.55 7.05 -1.19
CA TRP A 69 -15.04 8.07 -0.26
C TRP A 69 -14.75 7.72 1.19
N THR A 70 -15.04 6.47 1.58
CA THR A 70 -14.79 5.97 2.94
C THR A 70 -13.29 6.00 3.27
N LEU A 71 -12.42 5.74 2.30
CA LEU A 71 -10.98 5.84 2.48
C LEU A 71 -10.55 7.30 2.70
N LEU A 72 -11.01 8.22 1.86
CA LEU A 72 -10.65 9.64 1.95
C LEU A 72 -11.16 10.32 3.23
N GLU A 73 -12.27 9.85 3.80
CA GLU A 73 -12.84 10.37 5.05
C GLU A 73 -12.16 9.80 6.31
N THR A 74 -11.25 8.83 6.18
CA THR A 74 -10.54 8.24 7.31
C THR A 74 -9.87 9.32 8.16
N ASN A 75 -10.01 9.21 9.49
CA ASN A 75 -9.47 10.19 10.43
C ASN A 75 -9.86 11.64 10.08
N ASN A 76 -11.10 11.85 9.64
CA ASN A 76 -11.64 13.14 9.23
C ASN A 76 -10.84 13.79 8.08
N GLY A 77 -10.21 13.00 7.22
CA GLY A 77 -9.36 13.47 6.12
C GLY A 77 -8.00 14.02 6.55
N ASN A 78 -7.65 13.90 7.84
CA ASN A 78 -6.39 14.36 8.41
C ASN A 78 -5.41 13.19 8.61
N TYR A 79 -4.63 12.88 7.59
CA TYR A 79 -3.61 11.83 7.61
C TYR A 79 -2.45 12.19 6.70
N ALA A 80 -1.29 11.60 6.91
CA ALA A 80 -0.19 11.65 5.95
C ALA A 80 -0.46 10.66 4.81
N ALA A 81 -0.90 9.46 5.18
CA ALA A 81 -1.35 8.44 4.25
C ALA A 81 -2.43 7.54 4.88
N VAL A 82 -3.29 6.98 4.04
CA VAL A 82 -4.28 5.98 4.44
C VAL A 82 -4.44 4.89 3.38
N CYS A 83 -4.50 3.62 3.79
CA CYS A 83 -4.67 2.49 2.87
C CYS A 83 -5.88 1.61 3.20
N ALA A 84 -6.37 0.93 2.17
CA ALA A 84 -7.39 -0.13 2.27
C ALA A 84 -6.80 -1.46 2.78
N LEU A 85 -7.64 -2.48 2.89
CA LEU A 85 -7.23 -3.89 2.98
C LEU A 85 -7.41 -4.57 1.62
N ASP A 86 -6.40 -5.30 1.14
CA ASP A 86 -6.42 -5.99 -0.15
C ASP A 86 -6.44 -7.52 -0.01
N PHE A 87 -7.32 -8.17 -0.78
CA PHE A 87 -7.53 -9.61 -0.78
C PHE A 87 -7.45 -10.21 -2.18
N SER A 88 -6.61 -11.23 -2.34
CA SER A 88 -6.61 -12.09 -3.53
C SER A 88 -7.31 -13.42 -3.27
N LYS A 89 -7.08 -14.03 -2.10
CA LYS A 89 -7.73 -15.29 -1.68
C LYS A 89 -8.24 -15.15 -0.24
N PRO A 90 -9.39 -14.48 -0.03
CA PRO A 90 -10.00 -14.37 1.29
C PRO A 90 -10.07 -15.73 2.01
N PRO A 91 -9.79 -15.81 3.32
CA PRO A 91 -9.61 -14.70 4.26
C PRO A 91 -8.17 -14.16 4.35
N ASN A 92 -7.25 -14.62 3.49
CA ASN A 92 -5.85 -14.18 3.55
C ASN A 92 -5.70 -12.80 2.91
N PHE A 93 -5.12 -11.88 3.68
CA PHE A 93 -4.67 -10.57 3.25
C PHE A 93 -3.43 -10.70 2.34
N TYR A 94 -3.44 -9.98 1.22
CA TYR A 94 -2.50 -10.20 0.11
C TYR A 94 -1.22 -9.36 0.19
N ASP A 95 -1.34 -8.05 0.43
CA ASP A 95 -0.21 -7.11 0.35
C ASP A 95 0.54 -6.97 1.68
N THR A 96 1.30 -8.01 2.02
CA THR A 96 1.99 -8.11 3.30
C THR A 96 3.34 -7.39 3.36
N PHE A 97 3.90 -6.97 2.23
CA PHE A 97 5.27 -6.48 2.18
C PHE A 97 5.39 -5.03 2.66
N ALA A 98 4.42 -4.19 2.26
CA ALA A 98 4.38 -2.77 2.65
C ALA A 98 3.72 -2.54 4.02
N LEU A 99 2.94 -3.51 4.52
CA LEU A 99 2.24 -3.36 5.80
C LEU A 99 3.20 -3.53 6.98
N ARG A 100 3.44 -2.44 7.72
CA ARG A 100 4.18 -2.44 8.99
C ARG A 100 3.29 -1.86 10.07
N ASP A 101 3.17 -2.58 11.17
CA ASP A 101 2.39 -2.08 12.30
C ASP A 101 3.05 -0.84 12.93
N ILE A 102 2.38 -0.20 13.89
CA ILE A 102 2.86 1.06 14.47
C ILE A 102 4.23 0.97 15.15
N GLU A 103 4.65 -0.22 15.58
CA GLU A 103 5.99 -0.49 16.14
C GLU A 103 7.02 -0.83 15.05
N GLY A 104 6.60 -0.86 13.78
CA GLY A 104 7.41 -1.18 12.61
C GLY A 104 7.51 -2.68 12.31
N HIS A 105 6.76 -3.53 13.02
CA HIS A 105 6.79 -4.97 12.81
C HIS A 105 6.03 -5.36 11.53
N GLU A 106 6.47 -6.43 10.88
CA GLU A 106 5.65 -7.09 9.86
C GLU A 106 4.35 -7.65 10.46
N HIS A 107 3.36 -7.88 9.59
CA HIS A 107 2.15 -8.59 9.97
C HIS A 107 2.48 -9.94 10.66
N LEU A 108 1.83 -10.21 11.79
CA LEU A 108 2.00 -11.45 12.56
C LEU A 108 1.31 -12.65 11.90
N MET A 109 0.22 -12.39 11.17
CA MET A 109 -0.58 -13.39 10.46
C MET A 109 -1.36 -12.76 9.32
N MET A 110 -1.63 -13.54 8.27
CA MET A 110 -2.37 -13.08 7.08
C MET A 110 -3.88 -13.03 7.27
N THR A 111 -4.40 -13.53 8.39
CA THR A 111 -5.82 -13.44 8.77
C THR A 111 -6.00 -12.34 9.81
N TYR A 112 -7.24 -11.86 9.95
CA TYR A 112 -7.63 -10.97 11.05
C TYR A 112 -7.02 -11.47 12.39
N SER A 113 -6.54 -10.64 13.32
CA SER A 113 -6.43 -9.17 13.30
C SER A 113 -5.03 -8.66 12.90
N TYR A 114 -4.27 -9.42 12.11
CA TYR A 114 -2.99 -9.10 11.44
C TYR A 114 -1.79 -8.69 12.31
N PHE A 115 -1.96 -7.83 13.30
CA PHE A 115 -0.88 -7.05 13.92
C PHE A 115 -0.30 -7.67 15.19
N ARG A 116 0.97 -7.34 15.47
CA ARG A 116 1.71 -7.71 16.68
C ARG A 116 1.59 -6.64 17.77
N SER A 117 1.80 -5.37 17.42
CA SER A 117 1.65 -4.21 18.30
C SER A 117 0.26 -4.16 18.91
N HIS A 118 0.18 -3.64 20.14
CA HIS A 118 -1.07 -3.58 20.88
C HIS A 118 -2.03 -2.55 20.29
N GLU A 119 -1.52 -1.39 19.92
CA GLU A 119 -2.27 -0.23 19.45
C GLU A 119 -2.92 -0.54 18.10
N SER A 120 -2.14 -1.03 17.12
CA SER A 120 -2.66 -1.41 15.80
C SER A 120 -3.71 -2.53 15.93
N ARG A 121 -3.43 -3.55 16.74
CA ARG A 121 -4.36 -4.66 16.96
C ARG A 121 -5.66 -4.21 17.63
N SER A 122 -5.56 -3.36 18.65
CA SER A 122 -6.72 -2.86 19.39
C SER A 122 -7.62 -2.03 18.48
N ALA A 123 -7.05 -1.12 17.68
CA ALA A 123 -7.79 -0.36 16.68
C ALA A 123 -8.47 -1.28 15.66
N MET A 124 -7.76 -2.29 15.13
CA MET A 124 -8.32 -3.27 14.19
C MET A 124 -9.50 -4.04 14.79
N VAL A 125 -9.39 -4.48 16.04
CA VAL A 125 -10.44 -5.24 16.73
C VAL A 125 -11.67 -4.38 17.01
N SER A 126 -11.47 -3.11 17.34
CA SER A 126 -12.51 -2.10 17.54
C SER A 126 -13.05 -1.50 16.23
N HIS A 127 -12.58 -1.95 15.07
CA HIS A 127 -12.97 -1.42 13.76
C HIS A 127 -12.79 0.10 13.63
N ARG A 128 -11.70 0.62 14.20
CA ARG A 128 -11.28 2.03 14.10
C ARG A 128 -10.14 2.16 13.08
N PRO A 129 -9.88 3.36 12.53
CA PRO A 129 -8.66 3.61 11.76
C PRO A 129 -7.43 3.10 12.53
N VAL A 130 -6.65 2.25 11.89
CA VAL A 130 -5.57 1.51 12.52
C VAL A 130 -4.25 2.26 12.30
N PRO A 131 -3.57 2.73 13.36
CA PRO A 131 -2.28 3.37 13.20
C PRO A 131 -1.25 2.32 12.75
N VAL A 132 -0.44 2.68 11.76
CA VAL A 132 0.61 1.83 11.18
C VAL A 132 1.83 2.69 10.86
N GLN A 133 3.00 2.08 10.65
CA GLN A 133 4.16 2.81 10.10
C GLN A 133 4.08 2.91 8.58
N SER A 134 3.45 1.93 7.92
CA SER A 134 3.31 1.91 6.46
C SER A 134 2.25 0.92 6.00
N CYS A 135 1.68 1.19 4.84
CA CYS A 135 0.75 0.31 4.13
C CYS A 135 0.69 0.69 2.63
N TRP A 136 0.14 -0.18 1.77
CA TRP A 136 -0.17 0.17 0.38
C TRP A 136 -1.49 -0.46 -0.06
N ASN A 137 -1.56 -1.79 -0.03
CA ASN A 137 -2.79 -2.58 0.05
C ASN A 137 -3.85 -2.24 -1.01
N GLY A 138 -3.42 -2.15 -2.26
CA GLY A 138 -4.30 -2.04 -3.43
C GLY A 138 -4.91 -0.65 -3.68
N MET A 139 -5.22 0.10 -2.62
CA MET A 139 -5.72 1.47 -2.68
C MET A 139 -5.15 2.28 -1.51
N VAL A 140 -4.45 3.36 -1.82
CA VAL A 140 -3.84 4.26 -0.83
C VAL A 140 -4.01 5.72 -1.22
N SER A 141 -4.31 6.57 -0.25
CA SER A 141 -4.38 8.02 -0.40
C SER A 141 -3.31 8.69 0.45
N PHE A 142 -2.61 9.67 -0.12
CA PHE A 142 -1.66 10.54 0.58
C PHE A 142 -2.18 11.97 0.62
N ASP A 143 -1.78 12.73 1.64
CA ASP A 143 -1.77 14.19 1.53
C ASP A 143 -0.85 14.58 0.36
N SER A 144 -1.32 15.43 -0.56
CA SER A 144 -0.55 15.73 -1.77
C SER A 144 0.58 16.73 -1.52
N SER A 145 0.55 17.50 -0.43
CA SER A 145 1.47 18.61 -0.21
C SER A 145 2.95 18.21 -0.21
N PRO A 146 3.38 17.05 0.33
CA PRO A 146 4.79 16.63 0.25
C PRO A 146 5.27 16.38 -1.18
N PHE A 147 4.39 16.01 -2.13
CA PHE A 147 4.77 15.76 -3.52
C PHE A 147 5.06 17.04 -4.31
N TYR A 148 4.59 18.19 -3.83
CA TYR A 148 4.80 19.51 -4.47
C TYR A 148 5.77 20.41 -3.69
N ALA A 149 6.37 19.91 -2.61
CA ALA A 149 7.33 20.65 -1.81
C ALA A 149 8.64 20.94 -2.58
N ALA A 150 9.46 21.89 -2.08
CA ALA A 150 10.76 22.21 -2.69
C ALA A 150 11.72 21.01 -2.77
N SER A 151 11.62 20.09 -1.80
CA SER A 151 12.17 18.74 -1.87
C SER A 151 11.01 17.75 -1.97
N PRO A 152 10.55 17.41 -3.19
CA PRO A 152 9.37 16.56 -3.38
C PRO A 152 9.53 15.17 -2.79
N LEU A 153 8.46 14.66 -2.19
CA LEU A 153 8.33 13.25 -1.84
C LEU A 153 8.38 12.40 -3.12
N ARG A 154 9.21 11.36 -3.13
CA ARG A 154 9.43 10.50 -4.30
C ARG A 154 9.52 9.04 -3.87
N PHE A 155 9.04 8.15 -4.74
CA PHE A 155 9.33 6.72 -4.61
C PHE A 155 10.82 6.48 -4.87
N ARG A 156 11.45 5.68 -4.01
CA ARG A 156 12.85 5.27 -4.13
C ARG A 156 13.05 3.85 -3.63
N GLY A 157 14.15 3.23 -4.08
CA GLY A 157 14.72 2.08 -3.39
C GLY A 157 15.62 2.51 -2.24
N ILE A 158 16.18 1.51 -1.56
CA ILE A 158 17.31 1.74 -0.64
C ILE A 158 18.58 2.05 -1.45
N ALA A 159 19.58 2.67 -0.81
CA ALA A 159 20.85 2.96 -1.47
C ALA A 159 21.57 1.68 -1.93
N ASP A 160 22.19 1.69 -3.11
CA ASP A 160 22.90 0.52 -3.66
C ASP A 160 23.93 -0.09 -2.67
N PRO A 161 24.76 0.70 -1.96
CA PRO A 161 25.68 0.14 -0.98
C PRO A 161 24.97 -0.53 0.21
N LEU A 162 23.74 -0.12 0.54
CA LEU A 162 22.92 -0.80 1.54
C LEU A 162 22.31 -2.09 0.96
N ALA A 163 21.84 -2.08 -0.29
CA ALA A 163 21.30 -3.24 -0.98
C ALA A 163 22.32 -4.39 -1.10
N THR A 164 23.59 -4.07 -1.38
CA THR A 164 24.69 -5.07 -1.41
C THR A 164 24.90 -5.80 -0.07
N ARG A 165 24.33 -5.29 1.04
CA ARG A 165 24.31 -5.98 2.35
C ARG A 165 23.15 -6.95 2.50
N HIS A 166 22.57 -7.39 1.37
CA HIS A 166 21.47 -8.33 1.32
C HIS A 166 20.26 -7.81 2.11
N LEU A 167 19.95 -6.55 1.84
CA LEU A 167 18.77 -5.86 2.34
C LEU A 167 17.94 -5.42 1.15
N GLU A 168 16.64 -5.41 1.34
CA GLU A 168 15.66 -4.92 0.36
C GLU A 168 14.62 -4.08 1.10
N GLY A 169 14.10 -3.04 0.44
CA GLY A 169 13.00 -2.23 0.95
C GLY A 169 11.97 -1.96 -0.15
N SER A 170 10.69 -2.14 0.16
CA SER A 170 9.61 -1.78 -0.77
C SER A 170 9.50 -0.27 -0.88
N GLU A 171 9.46 0.31 -2.09
CA GLU A 171 9.26 1.76 -2.23
C GLU A 171 7.91 2.23 -1.69
N CYS A 172 6.91 1.34 -1.66
CA CYS A 172 5.58 1.62 -1.11
C CYS A 172 5.55 1.63 0.41
N CYS A 173 6.57 1.04 1.03
CA CYS A 173 6.83 1.17 2.45
C CYS A 173 7.71 2.40 2.70
N LEU A 174 8.83 2.53 1.96
CA LEU A 174 9.83 3.58 2.15
C LEU A 174 9.26 4.98 1.98
N ILE A 175 8.30 5.17 1.08
CA ILE A 175 7.63 6.47 0.89
C ILE A 175 7.00 7.00 2.18
N HIS A 176 6.58 6.14 3.12
CA HIS A 176 6.05 6.58 4.41
C HIS A 176 7.15 7.08 5.35
N GLY A 177 8.34 6.49 5.29
CA GLY A 177 9.51 6.92 6.07
C GLY A 177 10.12 8.21 5.53
N ASP A 178 9.97 8.46 4.23
CA ASP A 178 10.40 9.70 3.57
C ASP A 178 9.37 10.82 3.69
N ASN A 179 8.12 10.51 4.04
CA ASN A 179 7.06 11.49 4.14
C ASN A 179 7.16 12.28 5.46
N PRO A 180 7.50 13.59 5.43
CA PRO A 180 7.67 14.39 6.65
C PRO A 180 6.37 14.57 7.44
N GLN A 181 5.21 14.30 6.83
CA GLN A 181 3.92 14.39 7.51
C GLN A 181 3.57 13.12 8.28
N SER A 182 4.25 11.99 8.06
CA SER A 182 3.96 10.73 8.74
C SER A 182 4.04 10.86 10.26
N GLU A 183 4.99 11.64 10.78
CA GLU A 183 5.13 11.87 12.23
C GLU A 183 3.99 12.70 12.82
N SER A 184 3.51 13.72 12.10
CA SER A 184 2.51 14.67 12.61
C SER A 184 1.06 14.27 12.33
N LYS A 185 0.79 13.61 11.19
CA LYS A 185 -0.56 13.22 10.75
C LYS A 185 -0.80 11.71 10.79
N GLY A 186 0.26 10.90 10.90
CA GLY A 186 0.18 9.45 10.97
C GLY A 186 -0.12 8.76 9.63
N VAL A 187 0.17 7.46 9.59
CA VAL A 187 -0.24 6.54 8.53
C VAL A 187 -1.31 5.61 9.08
N TRP A 188 -2.38 5.42 8.31
CA TRP A 188 -3.58 4.73 8.77
C TRP A 188 -3.98 3.61 7.83
N LEU A 189 -4.44 2.50 8.38
CA LEU A 189 -5.14 1.46 7.64
C LEU A 189 -6.63 1.57 7.98
N ASN A 190 -7.50 1.65 6.98
CA ASN A 190 -8.95 1.69 7.20
C ASN A 190 -9.56 0.28 7.09
N PRO A 191 -10.01 -0.35 8.20
CA PRO A 191 -10.58 -1.69 8.17
C PRO A 191 -11.96 -1.77 7.50
N GLY A 192 -12.62 -0.62 7.29
CA GLY A 192 -13.90 -0.51 6.59
C GLY A 192 -13.76 -0.47 5.06
N VAL A 193 -12.55 -0.24 4.54
CA VAL A 193 -12.28 -0.22 3.10
C VAL A 193 -11.55 -1.50 2.72
N ARG A 194 -12.23 -2.37 1.98
CA ARG A 194 -11.70 -3.67 1.59
C ARG A 194 -11.78 -3.77 0.07
N VAL A 195 -10.66 -4.00 -0.57
CA VAL A 195 -10.56 -4.13 -2.03
C VAL A 195 -10.18 -5.57 -2.37
N GLY A 196 -10.47 -6.00 -3.59
CA GLY A 196 -10.19 -7.36 -4.04
C GLY A 196 -9.35 -7.36 -5.30
N TYR A 197 -8.45 -8.32 -5.46
CA TYR A 197 -7.67 -8.49 -6.68
C TYR A 197 -8.56 -8.71 -7.93
N ASP A 198 -9.68 -9.40 -7.73
CA ASP A 198 -10.72 -9.66 -8.72
C ASP A 198 -12.12 -9.46 -8.11
N PRO A 199 -13.18 -9.35 -8.93
CA PRO A 199 -14.55 -9.16 -8.44
C PRO A 199 -15.01 -10.27 -7.49
N GLU A 200 -14.53 -11.50 -7.67
CA GLU A 200 -14.86 -12.64 -6.82
C GLU A 200 -14.27 -12.47 -5.41
N ALA A 201 -13.00 -12.08 -5.30
CA ALA A 201 -12.34 -11.78 -4.03
C ALA A 201 -12.99 -10.57 -3.33
N TYR A 202 -13.37 -9.54 -4.10
CA TYR A 202 -14.10 -8.38 -3.59
C TYR A 202 -15.47 -8.79 -3.02
N ALA A 203 -16.24 -9.59 -3.75
CA ALA A 203 -17.55 -10.08 -3.31
C ALA A 203 -17.45 -10.96 -2.06
N ALA A 204 -16.41 -11.79 -1.95
CA ALA A 204 -16.22 -12.69 -0.81
C ALA A 204 -15.94 -11.95 0.52
N VAL A 205 -15.49 -10.70 0.48
CA VAL A 205 -15.38 -9.85 1.68
C VAL A 205 -16.57 -8.89 1.85
N HIS A 206 -17.43 -8.72 0.85
CA HIS A 206 -18.66 -7.91 0.91
C HIS A 206 -19.92 -8.77 0.96
N THR A 207 -20.02 -9.63 1.98
CA THR A 207 -21.22 -10.41 2.25
C THR A 207 -22.25 -9.58 3.04
N MET A 208 -23.49 -10.07 3.11
CA MET A 208 -24.53 -9.45 3.95
C MET A 208 -24.23 -9.62 5.46
N ASP A 209 -23.46 -10.65 5.81
CA ASP A 209 -23.06 -10.93 7.19
C ASP A 209 -21.90 -10.03 7.66
N PRO A 210 -21.77 -9.77 8.96
CA PRO A 210 -20.61 -9.08 9.51
C PRO A 210 -19.30 -9.78 9.15
N TRP A 211 -18.34 -9.01 8.66
CA TRP A 211 -17.01 -9.51 8.31
C TRP A 211 -15.94 -8.96 9.27
N PRO A 212 -15.02 -9.82 9.77
CA PRO A 212 -15.10 -11.27 9.71
C PRO A 212 -16.27 -11.79 10.56
N SER A 213 -16.70 -13.03 10.33
CA SER A 213 -17.74 -13.68 11.13
C SER A 213 -17.35 -13.66 12.63
N LEU A 214 -18.33 -13.67 13.55
CA LEU A 214 -18.04 -13.67 14.99
C LEU A 214 -17.15 -14.85 15.40
N ARG A 215 -17.42 -16.03 14.82
CA ARG A 215 -16.61 -17.23 15.02
C ARG A 215 -15.17 -17.01 14.57
N ASP A 216 -14.97 -16.48 13.37
CA ASP A 216 -13.63 -16.22 12.84
C ASP A 216 -12.91 -15.17 13.68
N ARG A 217 -13.58 -14.10 14.10
CA ARG A 217 -13.02 -13.07 14.99
C ARG A 217 -12.47 -13.71 16.27
N ILE A 218 -13.24 -14.56 16.94
CA ILE A 218 -12.81 -15.23 18.19
C ILE A 218 -11.60 -16.15 17.92
N ILE A 219 -11.69 -17.03 16.91
CA ILE A 219 -10.61 -17.96 16.56
C ILE A 219 -9.32 -17.21 16.23
N CYS A 220 -9.44 -16.18 15.41
CA CYS A 220 -8.35 -15.33 14.96
C CYS A 220 -7.67 -14.56 16.10
N ILE A 221 -8.45 -13.97 17.01
CA ILE A 221 -7.92 -13.28 18.19
C ILE A 221 -7.11 -14.26 19.07
N TRP A 222 -7.63 -15.47 19.27
CA TRP A 222 -6.94 -16.49 20.04
C TRP A 222 -5.65 -16.96 19.35
N ARG A 223 -5.71 -17.23 18.03
CA ARG A 223 -4.53 -17.58 17.24
C ARG A 223 -3.48 -16.47 17.26
N ASN A 224 -3.89 -15.20 17.12
CA ASN A 224 -2.99 -14.06 17.21
C ASN A 224 -2.32 -14.01 18.59
N ARG A 225 -3.08 -14.22 19.69
CA ARG A 225 -2.53 -14.31 21.05
C ARG A 225 -1.44 -15.37 21.14
N VAL A 226 -1.70 -16.61 20.72
CA VAL A 226 -0.72 -17.70 20.75
C VAL A 226 0.51 -17.37 19.91
N ARG A 227 0.33 -16.85 18.69
CA ARG A 227 1.42 -16.50 17.78
C ARG A 227 2.39 -15.46 18.35
N ARG A 228 1.91 -14.49 19.12
CA ARG A 228 2.81 -13.51 19.76
C ARG A 228 3.79 -14.16 20.75
N TRP A 229 3.38 -15.23 21.42
CA TRP A 229 4.24 -15.95 22.37
C TRP A 229 5.24 -16.88 21.68
N VAL A 230 4.87 -17.47 20.54
CA VAL A 230 5.70 -18.50 19.87
C VAL A 230 6.55 -17.95 18.71
N ILE A 231 6.15 -16.84 18.08
CA ILE A 231 6.88 -16.26 16.94
C ILE A 231 7.85 -15.19 17.42
N THR A 232 9.14 -15.43 17.18
CA THR A 232 10.27 -14.59 17.57
C THR A 232 10.75 -13.73 16.38
N VAL A 233 10.28 -12.47 16.31
CA VAL A 233 10.64 -11.53 15.23
C VAL A 233 12.00 -10.85 15.45
N TRP A 234 12.48 -10.84 16.70
CA TRP A 234 13.66 -10.07 17.09
C TRP A 234 14.94 -10.54 16.38
N VAL A 235 15.08 -11.83 16.04
CA VAL A 235 16.30 -12.34 15.38
C VAL A 235 16.43 -11.73 13.98
N LYS A 236 15.33 -11.72 13.22
CA LYS A 236 15.25 -11.13 11.89
C LYS A 236 15.52 -9.63 11.95
N GLU A 237 14.84 -8.93 12.86
CA GLU A 237 15.00 -7.48 13.01
C GLU A 237 16.38 -7.08 13.50
N TRP A 238 16.98 -7.85 14.42
CA TRP A 238 18.34 -7.63 14.89
C TRP A 238 19.35 -7.78 13.76
N LEU A 239 19.20 -8.79 12.90
CA LEU A 239 20.08 -8.99 11.76
C LEU A 239 20.04 -7.79 10.79
N VAL A 240 18.84 -7.32 10.47
CA VAL A 240 18.62 -6.13 9.62
C VAL A 240 19.22 -4.89 10.26
N ARG A 241 18.90 -4.62 11.53
CA ARG A 241 19.44 -3.48 12.30
C ARG A 241 20.95 -3.50 12.35
N ASN A 242 21.56 -4.66 12.57
CA ASN A 242 23.02 -4.78 12.60
C ASN A 242 23.68 -4.45 11.27
N ARG A 243 23.09 -4.88 10.16
CA ARG A 243 23.61 -4.57 8.82
C ARG A 243 23.49 -3.10 8.51
N LEU A 244 22.35 -2.48 8.83
CA LEU A 244 22.16 -1.04 8.72
C LEU A 244 23.18 -0.28 9.58
N ASN A 245 23.34 -0.67 10.85
CA ASN A 245 24.29 -0.03 11.77
C ASN A 245 25.73 -0.11 11.28
N LYS A 246 26.14 -1.23 10.67
CA LYS A 246 27.47 -1.35 10.04
C LYS A 246 27.60 -0.39 8.86
N TRP A 247 26.61 -0.35 7.97
CA TRP A 247 26.59 0.54 6.81
C TRP A 247 26.60 2.03 7.18
N THR A 248 25.85 2.44 8.21
CA THR A 248 25.83 3.81 8.75
C THR A 248 27.15 4.21 9.41
N LYS A 249 27.87 3.27 10.03
CA LYS A 249 29.18 3.56 10.66
C LYS A 249 30.30 3.84 9.65
N GLU A 250 30.15 3.39 8.41
CA GLU A 250 31.14 3.60 7.36
C GLU A 250 31.19 5.04 6.86
N ASP A 251 30.09 5.78 6.97
CA ASP A 251 30.00 7.19 6.56
C ASP A 251 28.89 7.89 7.35
N ARG A 252 29.24 8.99 8.02
CA ARG A 252 28.34 9.76 8.89
C ARG A 252 27.18 10.41 8.14
N ASN A 253 27.28 10.58 6.82
CA ASN A 253 26.21 11.14 6.00
C ASN A 253 25.16 10.09 5.60
N ARG A 254 25.40 8.79 5.87
CA ARG A 254 24.47 7.72 5.52
C ARG A 254 23.37 7.56 6.56
N HIS A 255 22.13 7.73 6.11
CA HIS A 255 20.94 7.52 6.93
C HIS A 255 19.85 6.86 6.09
N GLU A 256 19.11 5.92 6.69
CA GLU A 256 17.92 5.29 6.09
C GLU A 256 16.76 5.45 7.08
N PRO A 257 15.81 6.38 6.82
CA PRO A 257 14.69 6.63 7.73
C PRO A 257 13.70 5.45 7.78
N GLY A 258 13.61 4.66 6.70
CA GLY A 258 12.66 3.56 6.56
C GLY A 258 13.17 2.21 7.07
N ILE A 259 13.84 2.15 8.23
CA ILE A 259 14.39 0.89 8.77
C ILE A 259 13.34 -0.22 8.91
N TYR A 260 12.10 0.13 9.25
CA TYR A 260 10.99 -0.81 9.39
C TYR A 260 10.54 -1.43 8.06
N CYS A 261 10.96 -0.86 6.93
CA CYS A 261 10.72 -1.39 5.59
C CYS A 261 11.79 -2.40 5.15
N LEU A 262 12.92 -2.43 5.84
CA LEU A 262 14.06 -3.27 5.45
C LEU A 262 13.81 -4.73 5.81
N ILE A 263 14.02 -5.60 4.84
CA ILE A 263 13.97 -7.05 5.02
C ILE A 263 15.30 -7.69 4.62
N ASN A 264 15.60 -8.83 5.24
CA ASN A 264 16.75 -9.66 4.91
C ASN A 264 16.43 -10.56 3.71
N GLU A 265 16.37 -9.97 2.52
CA GLU A 265 16.20 -10.65 1.24
C GLU A 265 17.02 -9.92 0.18
N THR A 266 17.39 -10.60 -0.90
CA THR A 266 17.87 -9.95 -2.13
C THR A 266 17.08 -10.45 -3.33
N GLN A 267 16.76 -9.54 -4.25
CA GLN A 267 16.16 -9.90 -5.52
C GLN A 267 17.20 -9.84 -6.62
N VAL A 268 17.39 -10.95 -7.33
CA VAL A 268 18.27 -11.01 -8.50
C VAL A 268 17.44 -11.27 -9.76
N LEU A 269 17.79 -10.59 -10.85
CA LEU A 269 17.26 -10.87 -12.18
C LEU A 269 17.88 -12.18 -12.68
N VAL A 270 17.02 -13.16 -12.92
CA VAL A 270 17.34 -14.44 -13.56
C VAL A 270 16.65 -14.52 -14.92
N HIS A 271 17.08 -15.47 -15.77
CA HIS A 271 16.61 -15.60 -17.16
C HIS A 271 15.09 -15.70 -17.38
N ASN A 272 14.33 -16.06 -16.34
CA ASN A 272 12.88 -16.29 -16.35
C ASN A 272 12.15 -15.40 -15.31
N GLY A 273 12.81 -14.32 -14.86
CA GLY A 273 12.20 -13.29 -14.02
C GLY A 273 13.06 -12.90 -12.84
N TRP A 274 12.43 -12.69 -11.68
CA TRP A 274 13.11 -12.35 -10.44
C TRP A 274 13.18 -13.57 -9.53
N ALA A 275 14.33 -13.81 -8.93
CA ALA A 275 14.53 -14.82 -7.90
C ALA A 275 14.83 -14.13 -6.55
N HIS A 276 14.28 -14.70 -5.48
CA HIS A 276 14.64 -14.33 -4.11
C HIS A 276 15.84 -15.19 -3.70
N VAL A 277 16.86 -14.54 -3.15
CA VAL A 277 18.06 -15.17 -2.60
C VAL A 277 18.23 -14.67 -1.18
#